data_AF-A0A4P6A197-F1
#
_entry.id   AF-A0A4P6A197-F1
#
_cell.length_a   1.000
_cell.length_b   1.000
_cell.length_c   1.000
_cell.angle_alpha   90.00
_cell.angle_beta   90.00
_cell.angle_gamma   90.00
#
_symmetry.space_group_name_H-M   'P 1'
#
loop_
_entity.id
_entity.type
_entity.pdbx_description
1 polymer ?
#
loop_
_entity_poly.entity_id
_entity_poly.type
_entity_poly.pdbx_seq_one_letter_code
_entity_poly.pdbx_strand_id
1 'polypeptide(L)' 'MSLTFYFLCHGETIHSREGRYCGALESELTPEAQEMVNAFVLAYQ' A
#
# COMPACT_ATOMS: atom_id res chain seq x y z
N MET A 1 -15.23 25.40 -6.91
CA MET A 1 -15.06 23.94 -6.77
C MET A 1 -13.57 23.68 -6.63
N SER A 2 -13.16 22.90 -5.63
CA SER A 2 -11.77 22.47 -5.42
C SER A 2 -11.66 20.98 -5.67
N LEU A 3 -10.54 20.56 -6.26
CA LEU A 3 -10.18 19.15 -6.39
C LEU A 3 -9.23 18.79 -5.27
N THR A 4 -9.45 17.65 -4.63
CA THR A 4 -8.56 17.08 -3.63
C THR A 4 -7.96 15.80 -4.19
N PHE A 5 -6.63 15.72 -4.22
CA PHE A 5 -5.89 14.54 -4.67
C PHE A 5 -5.19 13.90 -3.48
N TYR A 6 -5.23 12.57 -3.43
CA TYR A 6 -4.51 11.78 -2.43
C TYR A 6 -3.49 10.89 -3.10
N PHE A 7 -2.27 10.85 -2.55
CA PHE A 7 -1.20 9.96 -2.98
C PHE A 7 -0.88 9.01 -1.82
N LEU A 8 -0.90 7.70 -2.10
CA LEU A 8 -0.68 6.66 -1.12
C LEU A 8 0.37 5.68 -1.66
N CYS A 9 1.38 5.37 -0.84
CA CYS A 9 2.27 4.25 -1.11
C CYS A 9 1.59 2.94 -0.73
N HIS A 10 1.84 1.88 -1.49
CA HIS A 10 1.36 0.54 -1.11
C HIS A 10 1.97 0.11 0.24
N GLY A 11 1.31 -0.82 0.92
CA GLY A 11 1.82 -1.37 2.17
C GLY A 11 2.96 -2.37 1.98
N GLU A 12 3.35 -3.03 3.06
CA GLU A 12 4.42 -4.02 3.05
C GLU A 12 4.14 -5.19 2.09
N THR A 13 5.15 -5.58 1.32
CA THR A 13 5.16 -6.79 0.48
C THR A 13 5.82 -7.96 1.20
N ILE A 14 5.62 -9.19 0.69
CA ILE A 14 6.31 -10.38 1.21
C ILE A 14 7.84 -10.22 1.26
N HIS A 15 8.44 -9.50 0.31
CA HIS A 15 9.88 -9.32 0.21
C HIS A 15 10.39 -8.20 1.13
N SER A 16 9.68 -7.08 1.24
CA SER A 16 10.08 -6.02 2.16
C SER A 16 9.99 -6.49 3.62
N ARG A 17 9.02 -7.34 3.95
CA ARG A 17 8.89 -7.95 5.28
C ARG A 17 10.13 -8.76 5.68
N GLU A 18 10.73 -9.44 4.71
CA GLU A 18 11.95 -10.24 4.89
C GLU A 18 13.23 -9.41 4.81
N GLY A 19 13.14 -8.07 4.69
CA GLY A 19 14.28 -7.19 4.52
C GLY A 19 14.96 -7.31 3.15
N ARG A 20 14.27 -7.87 2.15
CA ARG A 20 14.79 -8.04 0.79
C ARG A 20 14.50 -6.83 -0.08
N TYR A 21 15.41 -6.56 -1.01
CA TYR A 21 15.22 -5.54 -2.02
C TYR A 21 14.14 -5.96 -3.02
N CYS A 22 13.07 -5.16 -3.14
CA CYS A 22 11.93 -5.44 -4.03
C CYS A 22 12.17 -4.98 -5.48
N GLY A 23 12.83 -3.83 -5.69
CA GLY A 23 13.14 -3.33 -7.03
C GLY A 23 11.93 -3.28 -7.96
N ALA A 24 12.05 -3.92 -9.13
CA ALA A 24 10.97 -4.07 -10.11
C ALA A 24 10.32 -5.48 -10.06
N LEU A 25 10.42 -6.19 -8.94
CA LEU A 25 9.79 -7.50 -8.76
C LEU A 25 8.30 -7.34 -8.48
N GLU A 26 7.49 -8.12 -9.19
CA GLU A 26 6.07 -8.31 -8.86
C GLU A 26 5.97 -9.08 -7.53
N SER A 27 5.82 -8.33 -6.45
CA SER A 27 5.77 -8.87 -5.07
C SER A 27 4.37 -8.74 -4.51
N GLU A 28 3.83 -9.82 -3.95
CA GLU A 28 2.51 -9.79 -3.33
C GLU A 28 2.50 -8.92 -2.06
N LEU A 29 1.39 -8.23 -1.83
CA LEU A 29 1.13 -7.51 -0.59
C LEU A 29 0.88 -8.51 0.55
N THR A 30 1.29 -8.12 1.75
CA THR A 30 0.89 -8.82 2.97
C THR A 30 -0.61 -8.62 3.25
N PRO A 31 -1.26 -9.54 3.99
CA PRO A 31 -2.64 -9.34 4.43
C PRO A 31 -2.85 -8.01 5.17
N GLU A 32 -1.90 -7.62 6.01
CA GLU A 32 -1.92 -6.36 6.77
C GLU A 32 -1.84 -5.13 5.85
N ALA A 33 -1.02 -5.21 4.79
CA ALA A 33 -0.96 -4.17 3.76
C ALA A 33 -2.28 -4.02 3.00
N GLN A 34 -3.00 -5.12 2.78
CA GLN A 34 -4.31 -5.09 2.14
C GLN A 34 -5.36 -4.42 3.04
N GLU A 35 -5.31 -4.66 4.36
CA GLU A 35 -6.15 -3.97 5.34
C GLU A 35 -5.87 -2.47 5.39
N MET A 36 -4.60 -2.06 5.26
CA MET A 36 -4.21 -0.65 5.21
C MET A 36 -4.88 0.10 4.04
N VAL A 37 -4.97 -0.53 2.86
CA VAL A 37 -5.68 0.06 1.71
C VAL A 37 -7.16 0.26 2.03
N ASN A 38 -7.81 -0.73 2.65
CA ASN A 38 -9.22 -0.64 3.03
C ASN A 38 -9.45 0.48 4.06
N ALA A 39 -8.55 0.60 5.05
CA ALA A 39 -8.61 1.66 6.05
C ALA A 39 -8.47 3.06 5.44
N PHE A 40 -7.56 3.23 4.46
CA PHE A 40 -7.41 4.50 3.74
C PHE A 40 -8.68 4.85 2.97
N VAL A 41 -9.23 3.90 2.22
CA VAL A 41 -10.46 4.12 1.46
C VAL A 41 -11.61 4.51 2.38
N LEU A 42 -11.75 3.88 3.55
CA LEU A 42 -12.79 4.24 4.52
C LEU A 42 -12.61 5.63 5.12
N ALA A 43 -11.38 6.10 5.28
CA ALA A 43 -11.09 7.38 5.94
C ALA A 43 -11.28 8.61 5.02
N TYR A 44 -11.11 8.45 3.70
CA TYR A 44 -11.02 9.56 2.75
C TYR A 44 -12.03 9.48 1.59
N GLN A 45 -13.21 8.89 1.82
CA GLN A 45 -14.32 8.82 0.84
C GLN A 45 -14.84 10.20 0.41
#